data_AF-A0A7X7PSC9-F1
#
_entry.id   AF-A0A7X7PSC9-F1
#
_cell.length_a   1.000
_cell.length_b   1.000
_cell.length_c   1.000
_cell.angle_alpha   90.00
_cell.angle_beta   90.00
_cell.angle_gamma   90.00
#
_symmetry.space_group_name_H-M   'P 1'
#
loop_
_entity.id
_entity.type
_entity.pdbx_description
1 polymer ?
#
loop_
_entity_poly.entity_id
_entity_poly.type
_entity_poly.pdbx_seq_one_letter_code
_entity_poly.pdbx_strand_id
1 'polypeptide(L)'
;MAWIAMRFLRNVGPAALGSWPLTFFELMVLTLMPALVGFALVRLFLAVIQSASGSLNTYTLTASPWAVIFWLSVTVAMVGYGAHITATILMGQLPDVVRNGEFAAVLEFFDQSLSLLMVGGGFFGATAVILVAGRGAAPPVYGPERLLLALGSLATYGCVIVYVATQGSMYIPAVIASAVLGGFGVWIMGPYEATQDPIGLLIIPGNLVAAVVLLAWGLIIGGRPVWPW
;
A
#
# COMPACT_ATOMS: atom_id res chain seq x y z
N MET A 1 -6.83 -16.60 -4.97
CA MET A 1 -8.29 -16.88 -5.11
C MET A 1 -8.86 -16.42 -6.46
N ALA A 2 -8.65 -15.17 -6.90
CA ALA A 2 -9.16 -14.65 -8.18
C ALA A 2 -8.78 -15.51 -9.42
N TRP A 3 -7.51 -15.92 -9.51
CA TRP A 3 -7.02 -16.82 -10.56
C TRP A 3 -7.70 -18.19 -10.55
N ILE A 4 -7.97 -18.74 -9.36
CA ILE A 4 -8.64 -20.04 -9.20
C ILE A 4 -10.09 -19.93 -9.70
N ALA A 5 -10.79 -18.85 -9.34
CA ALA A 5 -12.15 -18.58 -9.83
C ALA A 5 -12.21 -18.39 -11.37
N MET A 6 -11.25 -17.67 -11.95
CA MET A 6 -11.14 -17.54 -13.41
C MET A 6 -10.86 -18.88 -14.10
N ARG A 7 -9.98 -19.71 -13.52
CA ARG A 7 -9.70 -21.06 -14.05
C ARG A 7 -10.94 -21.96 -13.99
N PHE A 8 -11.76 -21.83 -12.94
CA PHE A 8 -13.05 -22.53 -12.84
C PHE A 8 -14.06 -22.06 -13.91
N LEU A 9 -14.15 -20.75 -14.18
CA LEU A 9 -14.99 -20.21 -15.25
C LEU A 9 -14.53 -20.68 -16.64
N ARG A 10 -13.22 -20.82 -16.83
CA ARG A 10 -12.62 -21.26 -18.10
C ARG A 10 -12.80 -22.75 -18.39
N ASN A 11 -12.94 -23.57 -17.35
CA ASN A 11 -13.20 -25.01 -17.49
C ASN A 11 -14.59 -25.33 -18.10
N VAL A 12 -15.41 -24.33 -18.42
CA VAL A 12 -16.75 -24.48 -19.01
C VAL A 12 -16.78 -24.16 -20.52
N GLY A 13 -15.66 -23.73 -21.13
CA GLY A 13 -15.58 -23.34 -22.55
C GLY A 13 -14.71 -24.26 -23.43
N PRO A 14 -14.97 -24.35 -24.75
CA PRO A 14 -14.19 -25.18 -25.66
C PRO A 14 -12.72 -24.74 -25.72
N ALA A 15 -11.81 -25.72 -25.78
CA ALA A 15 -10.36 -25.47 -25.84
C ALA A 15 -9.99 -24.76 -27.14
N ALA A 16 -9.71 -23.45 -27.05
CA ALA A 16 -9.26 -22.67 -28.19
C ALA A 16 -7.79 -23.03 -28.52
N LEU A 17 -7.62 -23.80 -29.59
CA LEU A 17 -6.32 -24.06 -30.21
C LEU A 17 -5.77 -22.73 -30.78
N GLY A 18 -4.69 -22.21 -30.19
CA GLY A 18 -3.88 -21.13 -30.77
C GLY A 18 -4.01 -19.74 -30.14
N SER A 19 -4.87 -19.53 -29.14
CA SER A 19 -4.90 -18.27 -28.39
C SER A 19 -3.99 -18.34 -27.16
N TRP A 20 -3.34 -17.21 -26.84
CA TRP A 20 -2.53 -17.08 -25.62
C TRP A 20 -3.31 -17.61 -24.40
N PRO A 21 -2.63 -18.24 -23.42
CA PRO A 21 -3.28 -18.80 -22.25
C PRO A 21 -4.00 -17.74 -21.40
N LEU A 22 -3.88 -16.45 -21.68
CA LEU A 22 -4.64 -15.36 -21.06
C LEU A 22 -5.17 -14.41 -22.14
N THR A 23 -6.47 -14.11 -22.08
CA THR A 23 -7.14 -13.09 -22.90
C THR A 23 -6.93 -11.69 -22.30
N PHE A 24 -7.00 -10.65 -23.14
CA PHE A 24 -6.91 -9.26 -22.68
C PHE A 24 -7.93 -8.93 -21.56
N PHE A 25 -9.13 -9.50 -21.66
CA PHE A 25 -10.15 -9.37 -20.62
C PHE A 25 -9.71 -9.97 -19.28
N GLU A 26 -9.11 -11.17 -19.27
CA GLU A 26 -8.59 -11.78 -18.05
C GLU A 26 -7.47 -10.95 -17.41
N LEU A 27 -6.61 -10.32 -18.23
CA LEU A 27 -5.57 -9.41 -17.73
C LEU A 27 -6.14 -8.15 -17.10
N MET A 28 -7.16 -7.55 -17.72
CA MET A 28 -7.88 -6.42 -17.14
C MET A 28 -8.55 -6.82 -15.82
N VAL A 29 -9.19 -7.99 -15.77
CA VAL A 29 -9.86 -8.47 -14.56
C VAL A 29 -8.85 -8.76 -13.45
N LEU A 30 -7.73 -9.45 -13.72
CA LEU A 30 -6.70 -9.71 -12.70
C LEU A 30 -6.08 -8.41 -12.14
N THR A 31 -5.93 -7.40 -13.00
CA THR A 31 -5.34 -6.11 -12.62
C THR A 31 -6.34 -5.20 -11.87
N LEU A 32 -7.60 -5.16 -12.30
CA LEU A 32 -8.62 -4.24 -11.77
C LEU A 32 -9.47 -4.86 -10.65
N MET A 33 -9.61 -6.18 -10.58
CA MET A 33 -10.42 -6.84 -9.55
C MET A 33 -9.94 -6.50 -8.14
N PRO A 34 -8.64 -6.44 -7.81
CA PRO A 34 -8.20 -5.99 -6.50
C PRO A 34 -8.64 -4.55 -6.19
N ALA A 35 -8.61 -3.66 -7.19
CA ALA A 35 -9.07 -2.28 -7.03
C ALA A 35 -10.60 -2.20 -6.81
N LEU A 36 -11.37 -2.99 -7.56
CA LEU A 36 -12.83 -3.05 -7.41
C LEU A 36 -13.26 -3.68 -6.09
N VAL A 37 -12.57 -4.74 -5.65
CA VAL A 37 -12.81 -5.39 -4.35
C VAL A 37 -12.39 -4.47 -3.20
N GLY A 38 -11.24 -3.82 -3.30
CA GLY A 38 -10.81 -2.80 -2.36
C GLY A 38 -11.83 -1.67 -2.26
N PHE A 39 -12.29 -1.14 -3.39
CA PHE A 39 -13.32 -0.13 -3.43
C PHE A 39 -14.66 -0.59 -2.81
N ALA A 40 -15.07 -1.83 -3.07
CA ALA A 40 -16.29 -2.40 -2.49
C ALA A 40 -16.17 -2.63 -0.97
N LEU A 41 -15.03 -3.17 -0.50
CA LEU A 41 -14.77 -3.38 0.93
C LEU A 41 -14.68 -2.06 1.68
N VAL A 42 -14.06 -1.04 1.09
CA VAL A 42 -14.00 0.25 1.75
C VAL A 42 -15.36 0.94 1.72
N ARG A 43 -16.16 0.82 0.67
CA ARG A 43 -17.57 1.26 0.69
C ARG A 43 -18.39 0.54 1.76
N LEU A 44 -18.18 -0.76 1.94
CA LEU A 44 -18.81 -1.55 2.99
C LEU A 44 -18.37 -1.06 4.37
N PHE A 45 -17.08 -0.84 4.58
CA PHE A 45 -16.51 -0.32 5.83
C PHE A 45 -17.08 1.06 6.17
N LEU A 46 -17.17 1.95 5.18
CA LEU A 46 -17.83 3.25 5.32
C LEU A 46 -19.30 3.09 5.70
N ALA A 47 -20.05 2.21 5.03
CA ALA A 47 -21.45 1.96 5.35
C ALA A 47 -21.64 1.43 6.78
N VAL A 48 -20.73 0.59 7.27
CA VAL A 48 -20.77 0.02 8.63
C VAL A 48 -20.41 1.04 9.70
N ILE A 49 -19.39 1.87 9.48
CA ILE A 49 -19.04 2.94 10.44
C ILE A 49 -20.12 4.03 10.46
N GLN A 50 -20.66 4.37 9.29
CA GLN A 50 -21.74 5.36 9.15
C GLN A 50 -23.05 4.88 9.78
N SER A 51 -23.34 3.58 9.79
CA SER A 51 -24.52 3.05 10.48
C SER A 51 -24.37 3.08 12.00
N ALA A 52 -23.14 3.06 12.52
CA ALA A 52 -22.85 3.13 13.95
C ALA A 52 -22.83 4.57 14.52
N SER A 53 -22.53 5.60 13.71
CA SER A 53 -22.30 6.99 14.18
C SER A 53 -23.47 7.95 14.02
N GLY A 54 -24.59 7.54 13.42
CA GLY A 54 -25.90 8.20 13.55
C GLY A 54 -26.06 9.62 12.96
N SER A 55 -25.06 10.21 12.31
CA SER A 55 -25.16 11.58 11.75
C SER A 55 -24.36 11.75 10.46
N LEU A 56 -25.07 12.20 9.42
CA LEU A 56 -24.66 12.32 8.03
C LEU A 56 -23.66 13.45 7.80
N ASN A 57 -22.44 13.09 7.40
CA ASN A 57 -21.72 13.91 6.43
C ASN A 57 -21.01 13.00 5.41
N THR A 58 -21.80 12.31 4.59
CA THR A 58 -21.30 11.48 3.48
C THR A 58 -20.45 12.31 2.51
N TYR A 59 -20.73 13.60 2.39
CA TYR A 59 -19.98 14.55 1.56
C TYR A 59 -18.52 14.72 2.00
N THR A 60 -18.22 14.76 3.30
CA THR A 60 -16.81 14.86 3.74
C THR A 60 -16.02 13.60 3.45
N LEU A 61 -16.66 12.43 3.45
CA LEU A 61 -16.01 11.13 3.22
C LEU A 61 -15.88 10.74 1.73
N THR A 62 -16.74 11.25 0.85
CA THR A 62 -16.73 10.88 -0.59
C THR A 62 -16.44 12.03 -1.54
N ALA A 63 -16.75 13.27 -1.15
CA ALA A 63 -16.71 14.43 -2.04
C ALA A 63 -15.74 15.54 -1.57
N SER A 64 -15.08 15.38 -0.42
CA SER A 64 -14.02 16.32 -0.02
C SER A 64 -12.78 16.16 -0.90
N PRO A 65 -12.02 17.23 -1.17
CA PRO A 65 -10.76 17.14 -1.91
C PRO A 65 -9.79 16.11 -1.31
N TRP A 66 -9.74 16.00 0.02
CA TRP A 66 -8.94 15.00 0.75
C TRP A 66 -9.44 13.58 0.52
N ALA A 67 -10.76 13.36 0.54
CA ALA A 67 -11.33 12.06 0.21
C ALA A 67 -10.96 11.64 -1.21
N VAL A 68 -11.02 12.55 -2.20
CA VAL A 68 -10.63 12.25 -3.59
C VAL A 68 -9.16 11.80 -3.66
N ILE A 69 -8.26 12.53 -3.01
CA ILE A 69 -6.82 12.18 -2.97
C ILE A 69 -6.62 10.83 -2.28
N PHE A 70 -7.32 10.57 -1.18
CA PHE A 70 -7.28 9.29 -0.47
C PHE A 70 -7.73 8.13 -1.37
N TRP A 71 -8.88 8.27 -2.04
CA TRP A 71 -9.43 7.25 -2.93
C TRP A 71 -8.55 6.99 -4.15
N LEU A 72 -8.00 8.05 -4.74
CA LEU A 72 -7.01 7.91 -5.83
C LEU A 72 -5.78 7.16 -5.34
N SER A 73 -5.26 7.48 -4.16
CA SER A 73 -4.08 6.80 -3.58
C SER A 73 -4.36 5.31 -3.33
N VAL A 74 -5.51 4.96 -2.74
CA VAL A 74 -5.91 3.57 -2.55
C VAL A 74 -6.07 2.85 -3.90
N THR A 75 -6.67 3.52 -4.89
CA THR A 75 -6.84 2.94 -6.24
C THR A 75 -5.50 2.65 -6.90
N VAL A 76 -4.56 3.59 -6.84
CA VAL A 76 -3.20 3.41 -7.37
C VAL A 76 -2.51 2.23 -6.68
N ALA A 77 -2.64 2.10 -5.35
CA ALA A 77 -2.06 0.97 -4.63
C ALA A 77 -2.66 -0.37 -5.06
N MET A 78 -3.99 -0.45 -5.18
CA MET A 78 -4.66 -1.70 -5.55
C MET A 78 -4.42 -2.09 -7.01
N VAL A 79 -4.33 -1.11 -7.92
CA VAL A 79 -3.96 -1.35 -9.33
C VAL A 79 -2.51 -1.82 -9.42
N GLY A 80 -1.59 -1.22 -8.65
CA GLY A 80 -0.21 -1.70 -8.55
C GLY A 80 -0.14 -3.14 -8.07
N TYR A 81 -0.90 -3.49 -7.03
CA TYR A 81 -0.96 -4.87 -6.52
C TYR A 81 -1.55 -5.85 -7.55
N GLY A 82 -2.61 -5.45 -8.27
CA GLY A 82 -3.15 -6.24 -9.37
C GLY A 82 -2.18 -6.42 -10.53
N ALA A 83 -1.41 -5.38 -10.86
CA ALA A 83 -0.37 -5.44 -11.90
C ALA A 83 0.75 -6.41 -11.52
N HIS A 84 1.19 -6.41 -10.26
CA HIS A 84 2.15 -7.39 -9.73
C HIS A 84 1.63 -8.82 -9.91
N ILE A 85 0.43 -9.13 -9.42
CA ILE A 85 -0.16 -10.48 -9.54
C ILE A 85 -0.25 -10.91 -11.00
N THR A 86 -0.75 -10.02 -11.87
CA THR A 86 -0.89 -10.31 -13.30
C THR A 86 0.46 -10.58 -13.96
N ALA A 87 1.47 -9.77 -13.66
CA ALA A 87 2.82 -9.93 -14.19
C ALA A 87 3.48 -11.23 -13.70
N THR A 88 3.40 -11.52 -12.40
CA THR A 88 3.87 -12.79 -11.83
C THR A 88 3.22 -14.01 -12.51
N ILE A 89 1.90 -13.98 -12.75
CA ILE A 89 1.19 -15.08 -13.42
C ILE A 89 1.65 -15.22 -14.88
N LEU A 90 1.80 -14.10 -15.61
CA LEU A 90 2.28 -14.13 -17.00
C LEU A 90 3.70 -14.68 -17.10
N MET A 91 4.59 -14.29 -16.19
CA MET A 91 5.94 -14.85 -16.14
C MET A 91 5.96 -16.36 -15.96
N GLY A 92 5.06 -16.88 -15.12
CA GLY A 92 4.91 -18.32 -14.91
C GLY A 92 4.39 -19.08 -16.14
N GLN A 93 3.85 -18.38 -17.14
CA GLN A 93 3.28 -18.96 -18.37
C GLN A 93 4.14 -18.69 -19.61
N LEU A 94 5.23 -17.94 -19.49
CA LEU A 94 6.11 -17.62 -20.62
C LEU A 94 6.91 -18.86 -21.06
N PRO A 95 6.94 -19.18 -22.38
CA PRO A 95 7.86 -20.17 -22.92
C PRO A 95 9.31 -19.74 -22.72
N ASP A 96 10.22 -20.68 -22.46
CA ASP A 96 11.63 -20.40 -22.15
C ASP A 96 12.34 -19.57 -23.24
N VAL A 97 11.89 -19.67 -24.49
CA VAL A 97 12.41 -18.90 -25.64
C VAL A 97 12.14 -17.39 -25.51
N VAL A 98 11.03 -17.00 -24.89
CA VAL A 98 10.62 -15.59 -24.72
C VAL A 98 11.11 -15.02 -23.38
N ARG A 99 11.47 -15.91 -22.44
CA ARG A 99 11.87 -15.57 -21.07
C ARG A 99 13.17 -14.77 -20.98
N ASN A 100 14.05 -14.90 -21.98
CA ASN A 100 15.29 -14.12 -22.08
C ASN A 100 15.18 -12.91 -23.04
N GLY A 101 13.98 -12.64 -23.56
CA GLY A 101 13.73 -11.55 -24.49
C GLY A 101 13.32 -10.24 -23.80
N GLU A 102 13.28 -9.16 -24.58
CA GLU A 102 12.87 -7.82 -24.14
C GLU A 102 11.45 -7.79 -23.53
N PHE A 103 10.56 -8.67 -24.00
CA PHE A 103 9.21 -8.84 -23.46
C PHE A 103 9.22 -9.28 -21.99
N ALA A 104 10.10 -10.22 -21.60
CA ALA A 104 10.20 -10.68 -20.23
C ALA A 104 10.79 -9.60 -19.30
N ALA A 105 11.75 -8.82 -19.80
CA ALA A 105 12.32 -7.69 -19.08
C ALA A 105 11.29 -6.59 -18.79
N VAL A 106 10.42 -6.28 -19.75
CA VAL A 106 9.29 -5.35 -19.52
C VAL A 106 8.35 -5.91 -18.47
N LEU A 107 8.06 -7.21 -18.53
CA LEU A 107 7.18 -7.86 -17.56
C LEU A 107 7.78 -7.86 -16.15
N GLU A 108 9.09 -8.00 -16.01
CA GLU A 108 9.83 -7.92 -14.76
C GLU A 108 9.86 -6.52 -14.18
N PHE A 109 9.99 -5.51 -15.04
CA PHE A 109 9.81 -4.13 -14.62
C PHE A 109 8.39 -3.88 -14.07
N PHE A 110 7.36 -4.39 -14.75
CA PHE A 110 5.98 -4.30 -14.26
C PHE A 110 5.77 -5.07 -12.96
N ASP A 111 6.41 -6.23 -12.80
CA ASP A 111 6.25 -7.10 -11.65
C ASP A 111 6.95 -6.60 -10.40
N GLN A 112 8.21 -6.15 -10.51
CA GLN A 112 9.07 -5.88 -9.35
C GLN A 112 9.33 -4.39 -9.10
N SER A 113 9.16 -3.53 -10.11
CA SER A 113 9.51 -2.10 -9.97
C SER A 113 8.27 -1.23 -9.98
N LEU A 114 7.53 -1.22 -11.09
CA LEU A 114 6.41 -0.30 -11.28
C LEU A 114 5.22 -0.62 -10.37
N SER A 115 4.84 -1.89 -10.25
CA SER A 115 3.76 -2.33 -9.36
C SER A 115 4.04 -1.98 -7.90
N LEU A 116 5.24 -2.28 -7.40
CA LEU A 116 5.65 -2.03 -6.03
C LEU A 116 5.78 -0.52 -5.75
N LEU A 117 6.21 0.28 -6.73
CA LEU A 117 6.18 1.74 -6.63
C LEU A 117 4.76 2.29 -6.57
N MET A 118 3.84 1.74 -7.37
CA MET A 118 2.43 2.12 -7.33
C MET A 118 1.79 1.73 -5.99
N VAL A 119 2.07 0.53 -5.48
CA VAL A 119 1.64 0.07 -4.15
C VAL A 119 2.17 1.02 -3.07
N GLY A 120 3.49 1.23 -3.02
CA GLY A 120 4.14 2.09 -2.05
C GLY A 120 3.65 3.54 -2.11
N GLY A 121 3.59 4.12 -3.31
CA GLY A 121 3.11 5.48 -3.54
C GLY A 121 1.65 5.67 -3.15
N GLY A 122 0.78 4.69 -3.45
CA GLY A 122 -0.62 4.73 -3.06
C GLY A 122 -0.83 4.58 -1.55
N PHE A 123 -0.09 3.68 -0.89
CA PHE A 123 -0.14 3.58 0.58
C PHE A 123 0.42 4.84 1.27
N PHE A 124 1.50 5.40 0.73
CA PHE A 124 2.06 6.67 1.20
C PHE A 124 1.04 7.80 1.08
N GLY A 125 0.41 7.97 -0.09
CA GLY A 125 -0.60 9.00 -0.33
C GLY A 125 -1.81 8.85 0.60
N ALA A 126 -2.32 7.63 0.77
CA ALA A 126 -3.42 7.35 1.69
C ALA A 126 -3.06 7.68 3.15
N THR A 127 -1.86 7.29 3.59
CA THR A 127 -1.36 7.57 4.95
C THR A 127 -1.13 9.06 5.18
N ALA A 128 -0.61 9.78 4.19
CA ALA A 128 -0.43 11.23 4.26
C ALA A 128 -1.77 11.96 4.40
N VAL A 129 -2.81 11.53 3.67
CA VAL A 129 -4.15 12.10 3.83
C VAL A 129 -4.71 11.83 5.22
N ILE A 130 -4.56 10.61 5.76
CA ILE A 130 -4.99 10.29 7.12
C ILE A 130 -4.30 11.20 8.14
N LEU A 131 -2.99 11.42 7.98
CA LEU A 131 -2.22 12.27 8.88
C LEU A 131 -2.69 13.74 8.86
N VAL A 132 -3.01 14.28 7.68
CA VAL A 132 -3.44 15.68 7.54
C VAL A 132 -4.92 15.86 7.91
N ALA A 133 -5.81 15.00 7.39
CA ALA A 133 -7.25 15.16 7.53
C ALA A 133 -7.81 14.52 8.81
N GLY A 134 -7.13 13.53 9.39
CA GLY A 134 -7.57 12.83 10.59
C GLY A 134 -7.15 13.50 11.90
N ARG A 135 -6.34 14.56 11.84
CA ARG A 135 -5.88 15.30 13.02
C ARG A 135 -7.09 15.78 13.85
N GLY A 136 -7.11 15.44 15.14
CA GLY A 136 -8.21 15.78 16.05
C GLY A 136 -9.50 14.98 15.82
N ALA A 137 -9.48 13.92 15.02
CA ALA A 137 -10.66 13.06 14.80
C ALA A 137 -11.07 12.25 16.03
N ALA A 138 -10.19 12.13 17.02
CA ALA A 138 -10.46 11.43 18.28
C ALA A 138 -9.91 12.23 19.48
N PRO A 139 -10.47 12.02 20.69
CA PRO A 139 -10.00 12.70 21.88
C PRO A 139 -8.51 12.45 22.14
N PRO A 140 -7.78 13.42 22.73
CA PRO A 140 -6.37 13.23 23.03
C PRO A 140 -6.17 12.11 24.05
N VAL A 141 -5.15 11.28 23.81
CA VAL A 141 -4.83 10.12 24.64
C VAL A 141 -3.80 10.53 25.69
N TYR A 142 -4.14 10.35 26.97
CA TYR A 142 -3.27 10.72 28.10
C TYR A 142 -2.73 9.50 28.88
N GLY A 143 -3.29 8.31 28.66
CA GLY A 143 -3.00 7.09 29.42
C GLY A 143 -1.96 6.15 28.80
N PRO A 144 -1.84 4.91 29.33
CA PRO A 144 -0.90 3.89 28.84
C PRO A 144 -1.17 3.46 27.38
N GLU A 145 -2.38 3.73 26.89
CA GLU A 145 -2.78 3.60 25.49
C GLU A 145 -1.82 4.31 24.53
N ARG A 146 -1.16 5.41 24.95
CA ARG A 146 -0.14 6.09 24.14
C ARG A 146 1.01 5.16 23.76
N LEU A 147 1.45 4.34 24.72
CA LEU A 147 2.56 3.41 24.53
C LEU A 147 2.12 2.25 23.63
N LEU A 148 0.89 1.76 23.81
CA LEU A 148 0.29 0.76 22.91
C LEU A 148 0.16 1.26 21.47
N LEU A 149 -0.29 2.50 21.26
CA LEU A 149 -0.40 3.11 19.93
C LEU A 149 0.97 3.32 19.29
N ALA A 150 1.97 3.78 20.07
CA ALA A 150 3.33 3.94 19.57
C ALA A 150 4.00 2.60 19.22
N LEU A 151 3.79 1.55 20.03
CA LEU A 151 4.24 0.19 19.72
C LEU A 151 3.51 -0.38 18.51
N GLY A 152 2.19 -0.14 18.41
CA GLY A 152 1.40 -0.49 17.23
C GLY A 152 1.93 0.20 15.98
N SER A 153 2.30 1.48 16.08
CA SER A 153 2.94 2.25 15.00
C SER A 153 4.24 1.63 14.54
N LEU A 154 5.10 1.22 15.48
CA LEU A 154 6.35 0.53 15.19
C LEU A 154 6.10 -0.81 14.47
N ALA A 155 5.19 -1.62 14.98
CA ALA A 155 4.88 -2.93 14.40
C ALA A 155 4.21 -2.84 13.02
N THR A 156 3.41 -1.80 12.77
CA THR A 156 2.63 -1.67 11.53
C THR A 156 3.31 -0.79 10.49
N TYR A 157 3.70 0.43 10.81
CA TYR A 157 4.34 1.35 9.87
C TYR A 157 5.86 1.17 9.86
N GLY A 158 6.48 1.05 11.04
CA GLY A 158 7.93 0.91 11.16
C GLY A 158 8.47 -0.35 10.50
N CYS A 159 8.01 -1.52 10.94
CA CYS A 159 8.45 -2.81 10.42
C CYS A 159 8.11 -2.99 8.94
N VAL A 160 6.93 -2.54 8.49
CA VAL A 160 6.53 -2.68 7.07
C VAL A 160 7.42 -1.84 6.17
N ILE A 161 7.77 -0.61 6.56
CA ILE A 161 8.65 0.24 5.76
C ILE A 161 10.05 -0.34 5.68
N VAL A 162 10.58 -0.84 6.80
CA VAL A 162 11.88 -1.52 6.80
C VAL A 162 11.82 -2.75 5.91
N TYR A 163 10.76 -3.56 5.99
CA TYR A 163 10.57 -4.73 5.14
C TYR A 163 10.50 -4.38 3.64
N VAL A 164 9.78 -3.32 3.26
CA VAL A 164 9.72 -2.84 1.87
C VAL A 164 11.09 -2.34 1.39
N ALA A 165 11.85 -1.69 2.26
CA ALA A 165 13.20 -1.23 1.96
C ALA A 165 14.17 -2.38 1.70
N THR A 166 14.04 -3.49 2.45
CA THR A 166 14.94 -4.64 2.37
C THR A 166 14.49 -5.65 1.32
N GLN A 167 13.31 -6.26 1.50
CA GLN A 167 12.80 -7.33 0.66
C GLN A 167 12.27 -6.80 -0.68
N GLY A 168 11.67 -5.60 -0.67
CA GLY A 168 11.19 -4.94 -1.89
C GLY A 168 12.30 -4.29 -2.71
N SER A 169 13.56 -4.27 -2.24
CA SER A 169 14.65 -3.52 -2.87
C SER A 169 14.37 -2.02 -3.07
N MET A 170 13.37 -1.46 -2.38
CA MET A 170 12.92 -0.08 -2.52
C MET A 170 13.50 0.84 -1.43
N TYR A 171 14.82 0.74 -1.23
CA TYR A 171 15.50 1.43 -0.13
C TYR A 171 15.34 2.96 -0.19
N ILE A 172 15.64 3.59 -1.33
CA ILE A 172 15.56 5.06 -1.47
C ILE A 172 14.11 5.56 -1.30
N PRO A 173 13.09 4.99 -1.99
CA PRO A 173 11.70 5.38 -1.77
C PRO A 173 11.24 5.21 -0.32
N ALA A 174 11.64 4.13 0.36
CA ALA A 174 11.23 3.87 1.74
C ALA A 174 11.84 4.89 2.74
N VAL A 175 13.11 5.28 2.54
CA VAL A 175 13.74 6.34 3.34
C VAL A 175 13.01 7.67 3.15
N ILE A 176 12.72 8.06 1.91
CA ILE A 176 12.02 9.31 1.61
C ILE A 176 10.61 9.28 2.22
N ALA A 177 9.86 8.20 2.00
CA ALA A 177 8.49 8.06 2.50
C ALA A 177 8.42 8.15 4.02
N SER A 178 9.31 7.44 4.73
CA SER A 178 9.36 7.46 6.20
C SER A 178 9.82 8.81 6.75
N ALA A 179 10.83 9.44 6.14
CA ALA A 179 11.29 10.77 6.52
C ALA A 179 10.21 11.83 6.31
N VAL A 180 9.45 11.75 5.22
CA VAL A 180 8.32 12.65 4.96
C VAL A 180 7.19 12.39 5.94
N LEU A 181 6.68 11.16 6.08
CA LEU A 181 5.57 10.88 7.00
C LEU A 181 5.91 11.18 8.46
N GLY A 182 7.14 10.88 8.89
CA GLY A 182 7.62 11.17 10.24
C GLY A 182 7.92 12.64 10.45
N GLY A 183 8.81 13.22 9.64
CA GLY A 183 9.31 14.59 9.80
C GLY A 183 8.27 15.65 9.45
N PHE A 184 7.54 15.48 8.34
CA PHE A 184 6.46 16.39 7.96
C PHE A 184 5.28 16.26 8.93
N GLY A 185 5.02 15.06 9.45
CA GLY A 185 4.03 14.82 10.50
C GLY A 185 4.31 15.61 11.78
N VAL A 186 5.54 15.54 12.29
CA VAL A 186 5.97 16.33 13.46
C VAL A 186 5.91 17.83 13.15
N TRP A 187 6.24 18.26 11.93
CA TRP A 187 6.19 19.67 11.56
C TRP A 187 4.76 20.23 11.51
N ILE A 188 3.79 19.46 10.98
CA ILE A 188 2.38 19.87 10.92
C ILE A 188 1.69 19.80 12.29
N MET A 189 1.95 18.75 13.06
CA MET A 189 1.30 18.54 14.37
C MET A 189 2.02 19.23 15.51
N GLY A 190 3.28 19.61 15.35
CA GLY A 190 4.11 19.97 16.48
C GLY A 190 4.37 18.77 17.41
N PRO A 191 5.44 18.83 18.22
CA PRO A 191 5.87 17.70 19.03
C PRO A 191 4.88 17.34 20.16
N TYR A 192 4.14 18.33 20.68
CA TYR A 192 3.16 18.09 21.72
C TYR A 192 1.93 17.33 21.19
N GLU A 193 1.33 17.78 20.09
CA GLU A 193 0.13 17.17 19.54
C GLU A 193 0.45 15.82 18.87
N ALA A 194 1.63 15.66 18.25
CA ALA A 194 2.08 14.38 17.68
C ALA A 194 2.12 13.23 18.71
N THR A 195 2.25 13.54 20.00
CA THR A 195 2.32 12.54 21.07
C THR A 195 1.02 12.37 21.85
N GLN A 196 0.00 13.21 21.60
CA GLN A 196 -1.29 13.15 22.28
C GLN A 196 -2.43 12.82 21.33
N ASP A 197 -2.29 13.19 20.06
CA ASP A 197 -3.21 12.80 19.00
C ASP A 197 -3.04 11.31 18.67
N PRO A 198 -4.11 10.51 18.67
CA PRO A 198 -4.03 9.07 18.41
C PRO A 198 -3.56 8.74 16.98
N ILE A 199 -3.84 9.61 16.00
CA ILE A 199 -3.37 9.43 14.62
C ILE A 199 -1.89 9.79 14.52
N GLY A 200 -1.49 10.87 15.18
CA GLY A 200 -0.08 11.21 15.35
C GLY A 200 0.72 10.05 15.95
N LEU A 201 0.24 9.48 17.06
CA LEU A 201 0.86 8.34 17.74
C LEU A 201 0.88 7.05 16.92
N LEU A 202 -0.13 6.83 16.07
CA LEU A 202 -0.22 5.64 15.23
C LEU A 202 0.71 5.69 14.02
N ILE A 203 1.01 6.88 13.48
CA ILE A 203 1.76 7.03 12.23
C ILE A 203 3.19 7.51 12.48
N ILE A 204 3.39 8.56 13.28
CA ILE A 204 4.66 9.29 13.37
C ILE A 204 5.78 8.45 14.00
N PRO A 205 5.61 7.76 15.15
CA PRO A 205 6.70 7.07 15.81
C PRO A 205 7.34 5.96 14.96
N GLY A 206 6.52 5.11 14.34
CA GLY A 206 7.00 4.02 13.48
C GLY A 206 7.74 4.54 12.25
N ASN A 207 7.23 5.60 11.62
CA ASN A 207 7.87 6.23 10.46
C ASN A 207 9.21 6.89 10.82
N LEU A 208 9.29 7.62 11.94
CA LEU A 208 10.55 8.23 12.39
C LEU A 208 11.61 7.18 12.70
N VAL A 209 11.23 6.12 13.43
CA VAL A 209 12.16 5.05 13.76
C VAL A 209 12.61 4.31 12.51
N ALA A 210 11.71 4.02 11.56
CA ALA A 210 12.10 3.43 10.27
C ALA A 210 13.07 4.33 9.50
N ALA A 211 12.83 5.64 9.44
CA ALA A 211 13.73 6.58 8.76
C ALA A 211 15.12 6.56 9.41
N VAL A 212 15.20 6.62 10.74
CA VAL A 212 16.47 6.58 11.48
C VAL A 212 17.18 5.25 11.27
N VAL A 213 16.47 4.13 11.37
CA VAL A 213 17.04 2.79 11.19
C VAL A 213 17.59 2.64 9.77
N LEU A 214 16.83 3.01 8.75
CA LEU A 214 17.28 2.92 7.36
C LEU A 214 18.47 3.86 7.11
N LEU A 215 18.40 5.13 7.51
CA LEU A 215 19.50 6.09 7.36
C LEU A 215 20.77 5.63 8.08
N ALA A 216 20.66 5.16 9.32
CA ALA A 216 21.78 4.60 10.07
C ALA A 216 22.37 3.39 9.34
N TRP A 217 21.54 2.51 8.79
CA TRP A 217 22.02 1.35 8.04
C TRP A 217 22.75 1.74 6.75
N GLY A 218 22.19 2.67 5.98
CA GLY A 218 22.81 3.11 4.73
C GLY A 218 24.09 3.92 4.92
N LEU A 219 24.17 4.76 5.97
CA LEU A 219 25.30 5.66 6.20
C LEU A 219 26.41 5.03 7.05
N ILE A 220 26.07 4.23 8.06
CA ILE A 220 27.02 3.74 9.07
C ILE A 220 27.49 2.32 8.74
N ILE A 221 26.56 1.44 8.37
CA ILE A 221 26.85 0.01 8.16
C ILE A 221 27.35 -0.25 6.73
N GLY A 222 26.94 0.60 5.77
CA GLY A 222 27.38 0.51 4.37
C GLY A 222 26.71 -0.65 3.63
N GLY A 223 25.61 -0.36 2.95
CA GLY A 223 24.85 -1.35 2.17
C GLY A 223 23.34 -1.24 2.38
N ARG A 224 22.58 -2.13 1.74
CA ARG A 224 21.13 -2.27 1.99
C ARG A 224 20.94 -3.14 3.24
N PRO A 225 19.95 -2.84 4.11
CA PRO A 225 19.68 -3.71 5.24
C PRO A 225 19.28 -5.10 4.73
N VAL A 226 20.00 -6.12 5.18
CA VAL A 226 19.63 -7.52 4.95
C VAL A 226 18.91 -7.95 6.22
N TRP A 227 17.61 -7.68 6.28
CA TRP A 227 16.82 -8.09 7.44
C TRP A 227 16.67 -9.61 7.39
N PRO A 228 17.03 -10.35 8.46
CA PRO A 228 17.08 -11.79 8.40
C PRO A 228 15.66 -12.35 8.39
N TRP A 229 15.53 -13.55 7.82
CA TRP A 229 14.33 -14.36 7.55
C TRP A 229 13.61 -13.98 6.25
#